data_AF-A0A7S0JGQ9-F1
#
_entry.id   AF-A0A7S0JGQ9-F1
#
_cell.length_a   1.000
_cell.length_b   1.000
_cell.length_c   1.000
_cell.angle_alpha   90.00
_cell.angle_beta   90.00
_cell.angle_gamma   90.00
#
_symmetry.space_group_name_H-M   'P 1'
#
loop_
_entity.id
_entity.type
_entity.pdbx_description
1 polymer ?
#
loop_
_entity_poly.entity_id
_entity_poly.type
_entity_poly.pdbx_seq_one_letter_code
_entity_poly.pdbx_strand_id
1 'polypeptide(L)'
;MHVLVSAGKSLGEDDVLVANWGLHPGAVDALPMALRWWAEQRARGRALPALVWRETSARHWPASSGYLDTSACVPFGASADRDEPDANTAGAFAKAAAAAELSVGDGRVETLPVHAPSRPRHDEHPVLYWYHRPKAQQQMLRNNGSYVADCTHICEQSSTFRMYNAALLTLLARLRRTRDVRWR
;
A
#
# COMPACT_ATOMS: atom_id res chain seq x y z
N MET A 1 -9.13 -1.96 -5.68
CA MET A 1 -9.25 -0.66 -4.99
C MET A 1 -10.45 -0.74 -4.05
N HIS A 2 -10.23 -0.98 -2.76
CA HIS A 2 -11.30 -0.89 -1.77
C HIS A 2 -11.41 0.57 -1.34
N VAL A 3 -12.39 1.29 -1.89
CA VAL A 3 -12.75 2.62 -1.40
C VAL A 3 -13.67 2.39 -0.22
N LEU A 4 -13.18 2.62 1.00
CA LEU A 4 -14.04 2.75 2.17
C LEU A 4 -14.79 4.07 2.05
N VAL A 5 -15.99 4.00 1.48
CA VAL A 5 -16.93 5.13 1.45
C VAL A 5 -17.53 5.25 2.84
N SER A 6 -17.07 6.24 3.61
CA SER A 6 -17.76 6.67 4.82
C SER A 6 -19.18 7.09 4.45
N ALA A 7 -20.17 6.55 5.15
CA ALA A 7 -21.59 6.74 4.89
C ALA A 7 -21.96 8.24 4.76
N GLY A 8 -22.31 8.67 3.53
CA GLY A 8 -23.08 9.89 3.24
C GLY A 8 -22.38 11.25 3.37
N LYS A 9 -21.21 11.34 4.01
CA LYS A 9 -20.46 12.61 4.14
C LYS A 9 -19.29 12.66 3.16
N SER A 10 -19.25 13.70 2.33
CA SER A 10 -18.07 14.02 1.51
C SER A 10 -16.85 14.26 2.39
N LEU A 11 -15.70 13.71 1.99
CA LEU A 11 -14.43 13.98 2.68
C LEU A 11 -14.09 15.47 2.60
N GLY A 12 -13.72 16.07 3.72
CA GLY A 12 -13.32 17.46 3.87
C GLY A 12 -11.86 17.62 4.25
N GLU A 13 -11.46 18.86 4.55
CA GLU A 13 -10.07 19.20 4.84
C GLU A 13 -9.50 18.61 6.13
N ASP A 14 -10.37 18.30 7.09
CA ASP A 14 -10.02 17.66 8.35
C ASP A 14 -9.79 16.15 8.21
N ASP A 15 -10.25 15.56 7.10
CA ASP A 15 -10.12 14.13 6.85
C ASP A 15 -8.72 13.78 6.31
N VAL A 16 -8.42 12.47 6.30
CA VAL A 16 -7.21 11.88 5.74
C VAL A 16 -7.59 10.73 4.82
N LEU A 17 -7.14 10.80 3.56
CA LEU A 17 -7.25 9.73 2.58
C LEU A 17 -5.94 8.94 2.55
N VAL A 18 -5.98 7.69 3.02
CA VAL A 18 -4.86 6.75 2.88
C VAL A 18 -5.08 5.88 1.65
N ALA A 19 -4.19 5.97 0.67
CA ALA A 19 -4.28 5.22 -0.58
C ALA A 19 -3.02 4.36 -0.82
N ASN A 20 -3.21 3.18 -1.37
CA ASN A 20 -2.12 2.34 -1.87
C ASN A 20 -2.37 2.04 -3.36
N TRP A 21 -1.37 2.33 -4.19
CA TRP A 21 -1.36 2.05 -5.62
C TRP A 21 0.00 1.41 -5.94
N GLY A 22 0.01 0.20 -6.49
CA GLY A 22 1.27 -0.48 -6.86
C GLY A 22 1.30 -2.00 -6.71
N LEU A 23 0.20 -2.66 -6.32
CA LEU A 23 0.18 -4.13 -6.34
C LEU A 23 0.04 -4.70 -7.77
N HIS A 24 -0.67 -4.03 -8.66
CA HIS A 24 -0.93 -4.52 -10.01
C HIS A 24 -0.05 -3.81 -11.04
N PRO A 25 0.40 -4.50 -12.10
CA PRO A 25 1.07 -3.87 -13.23
C PRO A 25 0.27 -2.68 -13.77
N GLY A 26 0.95 -1.58 -14.08
CA GLY A 26 0.33 -0.34 -14.56
C GLY A 26 -0.50 0.45 -13.54
N ALA A 27 -0.63 -0.02 -12.29
CA ALA A 27 -1.42 0.69 -11.27
C ALA A 27 -0.85 2.08 -10.95
N VAL A 28 0.44 2.29 -11.17
CA VAL A 28 1.14 3.56 -10.92
C VAL A 28 1.05 4.53 -12.10
N ASP A 29 0.66 4.06 -13.29
CA ASP A 29 0.58 4.90 -14.50
C ASP A 29 -0.51 5.97 -14.38
N ALA A 30 -1.53 5.72 -13.55
CA ALA A 30 -2.60 6.66 -13.26
C ALA A 30 -2.22 7.71 -12.20
N LEU A 31 -1.11 7.53 -11.46
CA LEU A 31 -0.70 8.44 -10.38
C LEU A 31 -0.54 9.89 -10.84
N PRO A 32 0.16 10.20 -11.96
CA PRO A 32 0.32 11.57 -12.40
C PRO A 32 -1.01 12.26 -12.70
N MET A 33 -1.96 11.54 -13.31
CA MET A 33 -3.29 12.07 -13.59
C MET A 33 -4.07 12.34 -12.30
N ALA A 34 -4.07 11.40 -11.36
CA ALA A 34 -4.76 11.54 -10.08
C ALA A 34 -4.20 12.72 -9.25
N LEU A 35 -2.88 12.87 -9.21
CA LEU A 35 -2.21 13.94 -8.48
C LEU A 35 -2.39 15.31 -9.13
N ARG A 36 -2.38 15.40 -10.46
CA ARG A 36 -2.75 16.64 -11.16
C ARG A 36 -4.17 17.06 -10.85
N TRP A 37 -5.13 16.13 -10.94
CA TRP A 37 -6.52 16.42 -10.56
C TRP A 37 -6.61 16.90 -9.11
N TRP A 38 -5.86 16.27 -8.20
CA TRP A 38 -5.80 16.68 -6.80
C TRP A 38 -5.29 18.11 -6.62
N ALA A 39 -4.19 18.46 -7.30
CA ALA A 39 -3.61 19.80 -7.30
C ALA A 39 -4.60 20.84 -7.86
N GLU A 40 -5.26 20.55 -8.99
CA GLU A 40 -6.27 21.41 -9.60
C GLU A 40 -7.46 21.67 -8.67
N GLN A 41 -7.98 20.64 -7.99
CA GLN A 41 -9.08 20.81 -7.06
C GLN A 41 -8.67 21.71 -5.88
N ARG A 42 -7.44 21.56 -5.36
CA ARG A 42 -6.92 22.44 -4.30
C ARG A 42 -6.76 23.88 -4.79
N ALA A 43 -6.24 24.09 -5.99
CA ALA A 43 -6.09 25.41 -6.59
C ALA A 43 -7.45 26.12 -6.79
N ARG A 44 -8.53 25.35 -6.97
CA ARG A 44 -9.92 25.84 -7.04
C ARG A 44 -10.55 26.09 -5.66
N GLY A 45 -9.80 25.99 -4.57
CA GLY A 45 -10.29 26.21 -3.21
C GLY A 45 -11.18 25.08 -2.67
N ARG A 46 -11.14 23.87 -3.27
CA ARG A 46 -11.85 22.71 -2.70
C ARG A 46 -11.17 22.28 -1.39
N ALA A 47 -11.98 22.10 -0.35
CA ALA A 47 -11.56 21.48 0.89
C ALA A 47 -11.33 19.97 0.67
N LEU A 48 -10.08 19.58 0.41
CA LEU A 48 -9.68 18.17 0.22
C LEU A 48 -8.98 17.63 1.47
N PRO A 49 -9.12 16.33 1.77
CA PRO A 49 -8.39 15.69 2.86
C PRO A 49 -6.88 15.75 2.65
N ALA A 50 -6.09 15.39 3.68
CA ALA A 50 -4.69 15.06 3.44
C ALA A 50 -4.62 13.78 2.61
N LEU A 51 -3.74 13.75 1.63
CA LEU A 51 -3.43 12.54 0.88
C LEU A 51 -2.21 11.88 1.50
N VAL A 52 -2.39 10.66 2.01
CA VAL A 52 -1.30 9.79 2.47
C VAL A 52 -1.18 8.64 1.49
N TRP A 53 -0.07 8.59 0.78
CA TRP A 53 0.26 7.42 -0.03
C TRP A 53 1.01 6.39 0.80
N ARG A 54 0.39 5.23 0.99
CA ARG A 54 1.01 4.06 1.58
C ARG A 54 1.78 3.32 0.49
N GLU A 55 3.08 3.17 0.69
CA GLU A 55 3.93 2.34 -0.16
C GLU A 55 3.37 0.93 -0.32
N THR A 56 3.66 0.29 -1.45
CA THR A 56 3.32 -1.11 -1.62
C THR A 56 4.28 -1.97 -0.78
N SER A 57 3.71 -2.86 0.03
CA SER A 57 4.47 -3.86 0.78
C SER A 57 5.39 -4.67 -0.14
N ALA A 58 6.55 -5.07 0.37
CA ALA A 58 7.42 -5.98 -0.32
C ALA A 58 6.70 -7.30 -0.61
N ARG A 59 6.85 -7.80 -1.84
CA ARG A 59 6.30 -9.08 -2.27
C ARG A 59 7.36 -10.17 -2.07
N HIS A 60 6.92 -11.35 -1.64
CA HIS A 60 7.79 -12.49 -1.36
C HIS A 60 7.46 -13.70 -2.24
N TRP A 61 6.99 -13.41 -3.46
CA TRP A 61 6.67 -14.46 -4.43
C TRP A 61 7.94 -15.29 -4.73
N PRO A 62 7.85 -16.57 -5.05
CA PRO A 62 9.00 -17.36 -5.47
C PRO A 62 9.30 -17.24 -6.98
N ALA A 63 8.33 -16.81 -7.80
CA ALA A 63 8.45 -16.61 -9.25
C ALA A 63 7.85 -15.26 -9.72
N SER A 64 8.13 -14.82 -10.94
CA SER A 64 7.79 -13.47 -11.48
C SER A 64 6.30 -13.10 -11.48
N SER A 65 5.38 -14.06 -11.36
CA SER A 65 3.92 -13.82 -11.44
C SER A 65 3.09 -14.50 -10.34
N GLY A 66 3.75 -15.08 -9.32
CA GLY A 66 3.11 -15.98 -8.37
C GLY A 66 2.51 -15.30 -7.14
N TYR A 67 1.26 -14.81 -7.22
CA TYR A 67 0.46 -14.54 -6.01
C TYR A 67 0.31 -15.78 -5.13
N LEU A 68 0.26 -16.94 -5.80
CA LEU A 68 -0.02 -18.26 -5.26
C LEU A 68 1.05 -19.21 -5.78
N ASP A 69 1.87 -19.77 -4.90
CA ASP A 69 2.83 -20.81 -5.27
C ASP A 69 2.76 -21.98 -4.30
N THR A 70 3.02 -23.19 -4.82
CA THR A 70 3.21 -24.42 -4.04
C THR A 70 4.47 -24.40 -3.18
N SER A 71 5.38 -23.47 -3.47
CA SER A 71 6.57 -23.20 -2.66
C SER A 71 6.29 -22.13 -1.60
N ALA A 72 7.06 -22.16 -0.51
CA ALA A 72 6.97 -21.18 0.55
C ALA A 72 7.37 -19.78 0.03
N CYS A 73 6.86 -18.73 0.68
CA CYS A 73 7.31 -17.37 0.41
C CYS A 73 8.81 -17.26 0.68
N VAL A 74 9.53 -16.59 -0.23
CA VAL A 74 10.99 -16.53 -0.19
C VAL A 74 11.46 -15.18 0.34
N PRO A 75 12.62 -15.11 1.00
CA PRO A 75 13.21 -13.84 1.39
C PRO A 75 13.32 -12.87 0.21
N PHE A 76 13.13 -11.58 0.49
CA PHE A 76 13.26 -10.56 -0.55
C PHE A 76 14.67 -10.62 -1.18
N GLY A 77 14.73 -10.67 -2.52
CA GLY A 77 15.97 -10.77 -3.28
C GLY A 77 16.53 -12.19 -3.45
N ALA A 78 15.88 -13.23 -2.90
CA ALA A 78 16.30 -14.61 -3.08
C ALA A 78 15.91 -15.22 -4.44
N SER A 79 15.03 -14.58 -5.21
CA SER A 79 14.67 -15.01 -6.57
C SER A 79 15.49 -14.25 -7.61
N ALA A 80 16.10 -14.97 -8.56
CA ALA A 80 16.94 -14.39 -9.64
C ALA A 80 16.20 -13.40 -10.56
N ASP A 81 14.86 -13.42 -10.56
CA ASP A 81 14.01 -12.64 -11.49
C ASP A 81 13.50 -11.29 -10.92
N ARG A 82 14.08 -10.73 -9.84
CA ARG A 82 13.48 -9.56 -9.16
C ARG A 82 14.42 -8.43 -8.77
N ASP A 83 14.86 -7.70 -9.77
CA ASP A 83 14.78 -6.24 -9.69
C ASP A 83 13.38 -5.85 -10.18
N GLU A 84 12.36 -5.94 -9.32
CA GLU A 84 11.10 -5.27 -9.66
C GLU A 84 11.36 -3.76 -9.65
N PRO A 85 11.07 -3.06 -10.75
CA PRO A 85 11.43 -1.67 -10.89
C PRO A 85 10.83 -0.84 -9.77
N ASP A 86 11.54 0.22 -9.40
CA ASP A 86 11.13 1.36 -8.57
C ASP A 86 9.73 1.93 -8.86
N ALA A 87 9.06 1.46 -9.90
CA ALA A 87 7.68 1.78 -10.25
C ALA A 87 6.68 1.58 -9.10
N ASN A 88 6.93 0.70 -8.13
CA ASN A 88 6.02 0.46 -7.00
C ASN A 88 6.48 1.08 -5.66
N THR A 89 7.51 1.94 -5.69
CA THR A 89 8.15 2.53 -4.51
C THR A 89 7.81 4.02 -4.33
N ALA A 90 8.24 4.61 -3.21
CA ALA A 90 8.12 6.05 -2.96
C ALA A 90 8.69 6.93 -4.07
N GLY A 91 9.61 6.41 -4.89
CA GLY A 91 10.12 7.12 -6.05
C GLY A 91 9.03 7.45 -7.07
N ALA A 92 8.14 6.50 -7.38
CA ALA A 92 7.07 6.72 -8.35
C ALA A 92 6.05 7.76 -7.87
N PHE A 93 5.64 7.68 -6.60
CA PHE A 93 4.74 8.66 -6.00
C PHE A 93 5.37 10.05 -5.91
N ALA A 94 6.62 10.15 -5.42
CA ALA A 94 7.32 11.43 -5.30
C ALA A 94 7.53 12.08 -6.67
N LYS A 95 7.89 11.29 -7.70
CA LYS A 95 8.01 11.77 -9.08
C LYS A 95 6.67 12.28 -9.63
N ALA A 96 5.60 11.54 -9.41
CA ALA A 96 4.26 11.95 -9.86
C ALA A 96 3.75 13.19 -9.11
N ALA A 97 4.05 13.31 -7.81
CA ALA A 97 3.72 14.48 -7.00
C ALA A 97 4.48 15.72 -7.48
N ALA A 98 5.79 15.58 -7.72
CA ALA A 98 6.60 16.67 -8.27
C ALA A 98 6.08 17.13 -9.66
N ALA A 99 5.69 16.19 -10.52
CA ALA A 99 5.09 16.50 -11.83
C ALA A 99 3.70 17.18 -11.73
N ALA A 100 3.03 17.08 -10.58
CA ALA A 100 1.79 17.78 -10.27
C ALA A 100 2.02 19.02 -9.40
N GLU A 101 3.27 19.45 -9.21
CA GLU A 101 3.67 20.59 -8.37
C GLU A 101 3.21 20.46 -6.90
N LEU A 102 3.10 19.22 -6.42
CA LEU A 102 2.77 18.91 -5.03
C LEU A 102 4.04 18.64 -4.22
N SER A 103 4.14 19.26 -3.06
CA SER A 103 5.20 18.98 -2.08
C SER A 103 4.81 17.80 -1.19
N VAL A 104 5.61 16.73 -1.23
CA VAL A 104 5.47 15.60 -0.29
C VAL A 104 6.15 15.96 1.04
N GLY A 105 5.50 15.66 2.18
CA GLY A 105 6.03 15.96 3.51
C GLY A 105 5.53 17.27 4.12
N ASP A 106 4.57 17.95 3.47
CA ASP A 106 4.11 19.29 3.83
C ASP A 106 2.90 19.31 4.80
N GLY A 107 2.43 18.15 5.25
CA GLY A 107 1.21 17.98 6.05
C GLY A 107 -0.10 17.90 5.25
N ARG A 108 -0.03 17.96 3.91
CA ARG A 108 -1.19 17.84 3.00
C ARG A 108 -1.00 16.68 2.02
N VAL A 109 0.23 16.41 1.59
CA VAL A 109 0.60 15.23 0.83
C VAL A 109 1.74 14.53 1.55
N GLU A 110 1.55 13.25 1.85
CA GLU A 110 2.44 12.48 2.70
C GLU A 110 2.69 11.08 2.16
N THR A 111 3.79 10.47 2.60
CA THR A 111 4.08 9.06 2.38
C THR A 111 4.06 8.29 3.69
N LEU A 112 3.60 7.04 3.62
CA LEU A 112 3.71 6.07 4.70
C LEU A 112 4.72 5.00 4.26
N PRO A 113 5.99 5.09 4.69
CA PRO A 113 7.06 4.24 4.21
C PRO A 113 6.96 2.86 4.86
N VAL A 114 6.45 1.89 4.09
CA VAL A 114 6.17 0.53 4.57
C VAL A 114 6.88 -0.54 3.76
N HIS A 115 7.43 -0.19 2.60
CA HIS A 115 8.08 -1.13 1.71
C HIS A 115 9.35 -1.69 2.35
N ALA A 116 10.33 -0.83 2.66
CA ALA A 116 11.61 -1.27 3.20
C ALA A 116 11.48 -2.08 4.50
N PRO A 117 10.66 -1.67 5.50
CA PRO A 117 10.48 -2.44 6.72
C PRO A 117 9.74 -3.78 6.53
N SER A 118 9.03 -3.96 5.41
CA SER A 118 8.34 -5.22 5.09
C SER A 118 9.22 -6.23 4.34
N ARG A 119 10.38 -5.83 3.79
CA ARG A 119 11.30 -6.72 3.06
C ARG A 119 11.80 -7.95 3.83
N PRO A 120 12.06 -7.91 5.16
CA PRO A 120 12.50 -9.12 5.86
C PRO A 120 11.34 -10.06 6.23
N ARG A 121 10.08 -9.67 5.97
CA ARG A 121 8.86 -10.24 6.58
C ARG A 121 8.17 -11.30 5.72
N HIS A 122 8.96 -12.07 4.99
CA HIS A 122 8.48 -13.18 4.15
C HIS A 122 7.76 -14.28 4.96
N ASP A 123 8.06 -14.38 6.25
CA ASP A 123 7.51 -15.33 7.22
C ASP A 123 6.10 -14.95 7.72
N GLU A 124 5.66 -13.72 7.47
CA GLU A 124 4.37 -13.20 7.95
C GLU A 124 3.23 -13.35 6.94
N HIS A 125 3.50 -14.02 5.83
CA HIS A 125 2.53 -14.35 4.80
C HIS A 125 1.63 -15.53 5.22
N PRO A 126 0.32 -15.47 4.95
CA PRO A 126 -0.56 -16.58 5.27
C PRO A 126 -0.32 -17.76 4.31
N VAL A 127 -0.35 -18.97 4.87
CA VAL A 127 -0.63 -20.17 4.09
C VAL A 127 -2.11 -20.10 3.65
N LEU A 128 -2.46 -20.53 2.42
CA LEU A 128 -3.82 -20.49 1.87
C LEU A 128 -4.82 -21.30 2.72
N TYR A 129 -5.26 -20.73 3.83
CA TYR A 129 -6.38 -21.20 4.62
C TYR A 129 -7.46 -20.11 4.70
N TRP A 130 -7.13 -18.86 4.39
CA TRP A 130 -7.89 -17.71 4.88
C TRP A 130 -9.04 -17.24 3.98
N TYR A 131 -8.94 -17.38 2.64
CA TYR A 131 -9.91 -16.74 1.75
C TYR A 131 -11.14 -17.59 1.39
N HIS A 132 -11.05 -18.93 1.48
CA HIS A 132 -12.20 -19.82 1.30
C HIS A 132 -11.79 -21.28 1.60
N ARG A 133 -12.16 -21.82 2.76
CA ARG A 133 -11.80 -23.21 3.16
C ARG A 133 -12.13 -24.26 2.07
N PRO A 134 -13.28 -24.20 1.35
CA PRO A 134 -13.55 -25.11 0.23
C PRO A 134 -12.61 -24.95 -0.97
N LYS A 135 -12.23 -23.71 -1.33
CA LYS A 135 -11.30 -23.49 -2.45
C LYS A 135 -9.89 -23.93 -2.06
N ALA A 136 -9.47 -23.66 -0.83
CA ALA A 136 -8.20 -24.12 -0.29
C ALA A 136 -8.11 -25.66 -0.30
N GLN A 137 -9.15 -26.35 0.18
CA GLN A 137 -9.22 -27.82 0.11
C GLN A 137 -9.17 -28.33 -1.33
N GLN A 138 -9.92 -27.71 -2.25
CA GLN A 138 -9.90 -28.08 -3.66
C GLN A 138 -8.52 -27.84 -4.30
N GLN A 139 -7.84 -26.75 -3.93
CA GLN A 139 -6.49 -26.43 -4.38
C GLN A 139 -5.46 -27.43 -3.84
N MET A 140 -5.55 -27.81 -2.56
CA MET A 140 -4.72 -28.85 -1.96
C MET A 140 -4.90 -30.19 -2.65
N LEU A 141 -6.14 -30.59 -2.94
CA LEU A 141 -6.44 -31.82 -3.68
C LEU A 141 -5.83 -31.79 -5.09
N ARG A 142 -5.89 -30.64 -5.78
CA ARG A 142 -5.23 -30.46 -7.10
C ARG A 142 -3.71 -30.48 -7.01
N ASN A 143 -3.15 -30.05 -5.88
CA ASN A 143 -1.70 -29.94 -5.66
C ASN A 143 -1.13 -31.15 -4.89
N ASN A 144 -1.78 -32.32 -4.98
CA ASN A 144 -1.31 -33.55 -4.33
C ASN A 144 -1.08 -33.42 -2.82
N GLY A 145 -1.90 -32.62 -2.14
CA GLY A 145 -1.80 -32.36 -0.70
C GLY A 145 -0.87 -31.21 -0.31
N SER A 146 -0.15 -30.60 -1.26
CA SER A 146 0.74 -29.46 -0.98
C SER A 146 -0.06 -28.18 -0.70
N TYR A 147 0.38 -27.45 0.32
CA TYR A 147 -0.13 -26.12 0.63
C TYR A 147 0.34 -25.10 -0.41
N VAL A 148 -0.45 -24.05 -0.57
CA VAL A 148 -0.09 -22.89 -1.39
C VAL A 148 0.13 -21.72 -0.44
N ALA A 149 1.21 -20.97 -0.62
CA ALA A 149 1.44 -19.75 0.15
C ALA A 149 0.85 -18.53 -0.58
N ASP A 150 0.24 -17.62 0.16
CA ASP A 150 -0.13 -16.29 -0.36
C ASP A 150 0.99 -15.31 -0.02
N CYS A 151 1.87 -15.08 -0.99
CA CYS A 151 3.07 -14.28 -0.79
C CYS A 151 2.85 -12.78 -1.07
N THR A 152 1.59 -12.34 -1.02
CA THR A 152 1.15 -10.95 -1.23
C THR A 152 0.53 -10.35 0.01
N HIS A 153 -0.42 -11.06 0.61
CA HIS A 153 -1.16 -10.60 1.77
C HIS A 153 -0.40 -10.90 3.05
N ILE A 154 -0.71 -10.16 4.11
CA ILE A 154 -0.03 -10.29 5.40
C ILE A 154 -1.08 -10.69 6.44
N CYS A 155 -0.69 -11.58 7.37
CA CYS A 155 -1.54 -11.94 8.49
C CYS A 155 -1.93 -10.70 9.33
N GLU A 156 -3.21 -10.57 9.69
CA GLU A 156 -3.71 -9.42 10.47
C GLU A 156 -2.99 -9.27 11.83
N GLN A 157 -2.61 -10.38 12.44
CA GLN A 157 -1.90 -10.41 13.73
C GLN A 157 -0.37 -10.34 13.58
N SER A 158 0.15 -10.05 12.38
CA SER A 158 1.58 -10.02 12.14
C SER A 158 2.25 -8.76 12.72
N SER A 159 3.58 -8.80 12.87
CA SER A 159 4.32 -7.61 13.30
C SER A 159 4.32 -6.51 12.24
N THR A 160 4.30 -6.88 10.95
CA THR A 160 4.20 -5.95 9.82
C THR A 160 2.87 -5.19 9.82
N PHE A 161 1.74 -5.87 10.06
CA PHE A 161 0.45 -5.20 10.15
C PHE A 161 0.41 -4.21 11.34
N ARG A 162 0.90 -4.63 12.51
CA ARG A 162 1.05 -3.73 13.68
C ARG A 162 1.93 -2.52 13.37
N MET A 163 3.04 -2.73 12.68
CA MET A 163 3.96 -1.67 12.28
C MET A 163 3.29 -0.67 11.32
N TYR A 164 2.50 -1.14 10.34
CA TYR A 164 1.74 -0.24 9.44
C TYR A 164 0.80 0.66 10.22
N ASN A 165 0.07 0.10 11.18
CA ASN A 165 -0.85 0.85 12.02
C ASN A 165 -0.09 1.83 12.94
N ALA A 166 1.02 1.41 13.55
CA ALA A 166 1.83 2.29 14.39
C ALA A 166 2.42 3.47 13.61
N ALA A 167 2.93 3.21 12.39
CA ALA A 167 3.44 4.24 11.51
C ALA A 167 2.32 5.21 11.07
N LEU A 168 1.13 4.69 10.74
CA LEU A 168 -0.02 5.52 10.39
C LEU A 168 -0.46 6.39 11.58
N LEU A 169 -0.58 5.82 12.78
CA LEU A 169 -0.94 6.57 13.99
C LEU A 169 0.07 7.70 14.28
N THR A 170 1.36 7.43 14.08
CA THR A 170 2.42 8.43 14.25
C THR A 170 2.28 9.56 13.23
N LEU A 171 2.00 9.22 11.97
CA LEU A 171 1.74 10.19 10.91
C LEU A 171 0.49 11.03 11.19
N LEU A 172 -0.62 10.40 11.59
CA LEU A 172 -1.85 11.09 11.94
C LEU A 172 -1.65 12.06 13.12
N ALA A 173 -0.89 11.66 14.14
CA ALA A 173 -0.54 12.52 15.26
C ALA A 173 0.33 13.73 14.84
N ARG A 174 1.19 13.55 13.83
CA ARG A 174 1.95 14.66 13.22
C ARG A 174 1.03 15.58 12.42
N LEU A 175 0.18 15.02 11.57
CA LEU A 175 -0.77 15.77 10.72
C LEU A 175 -1.73 16.62 11.55
N ARG A 176 -2.21 16.10 12.68
CA ARG A 176 -3.04 16.86 13.61
C ARG A 176 -2.29 18.10 14.12
N ARG A 177 -1.05 17.92 14.59
CA ARG A 177 -0.23 19.03 15.12
C ARG A 177 0.09 20.09 14.08
N THR A 178 0.43 19.70 12.85
CA THR A 178 0.76 20.67 11.79
C THR A 178 -0.46 21.46 11.33
N ARG A 179 -1.65 20.88 11.40
CA ARG A 179 -2.91 21.55 11.08
C ARG A 179 -3.34 22.51 12.18
N ASP A 180 -3.26 22.12 13.45
CA ASP A 180 -3.61 22.97 14.60
C ASP A 180 -2.77 24.27 14.65
N VAL A 181 -1.56 24.26 14.08
CA VAL A 181 -0.65 25.42 14.02
C VAL A 181 -0.95 26.37 12.85
N ARG A 182 -1.57 25.91 11.75
CA ARG A 182 -1.86 26.76 10.57
C ARG A 182 -3.17 27.55 10.64
N TRP A 183 -3.99 27.33 11.68
CA TRP A 183 -5.31 27.95 11.83
C TRP A 183 -5.43 28.92 13.02
N ARG A 184 -4.30 29.34 13.60
CA ARG A 184 -4.21 30.49 14.51
C ARG A 184 -3.54 31.65 13.79
#